data_AF-F9RIY2-F1
#
_entry.id   AF-F9RIY2-F1
#
_cell.length_a   1.000
_cell.length_b   1.000
_cell.length_c   1.000
_cell.angle_alpha   90.00
_cell.angle_beta   90.00
_cell.angle_gamma   90.00
#
_symmetry.space_group_name_H-M   'P 1'
#
loop_
_entity.id
_entity.type
_entity.pdbx_description
1 polymer ?
#
loop_
_entity_poly.entity_id
_entity_poly.type
_entity_poly.pdbx_seq_one_letter_code
_entity_poly.pdbx_strand_id
1 'polypeptide(L)'
;MVVNRLQDAKTLYAALFLNAYGDSEVTYQRATKALAAFTASIVSMETRYHRFKQGERTALTEKEQRGLAFFESDRLNCTSCHGGELLNATKASQRVEHYNVGLYGIHADGEYFYPSSENGLRKTTAIKSDDGKYRTPSLINVINTSPWGHDGSYLSLSAVIESYARGGRKISLGANAGDGKFSFSKHPSIQGFTITEDEKSDLLAFLETLTIENFEQLKTQTQSPFCQLVKLKNRTERPNCIEPYRVSTQ
;
A
#
# COMPACT_ATOMS: atom_id res chain seq x y z
N MET A 1 7.72 25.12 14.25
CA MET A 1 6.53 24.32 13.88
C MET A 1 6.20 24.53 12.40
N VAL A 2 5.46 23.62 11.76
CA VAL A 2 5.18 23.68 10.31
C VAL A 2 4.47 24.96 9.87
N VAL A 3 3.51 25.44 10.67
CA VAL A 3 2.74 26.68 10.40
C VAL A 3 3.68 27.88 10.27
N ASN A 4 4.59 28.07 11.23
CA ASN A 4 5.56 29.16 11.20
C ASN A 4 6.41 29.11 9.92
N ARG A 5 6.88 27.92 9.50
CA ARG A 5 7.68 27.81 8.27
C ARG A 5 6.90 28.22 7.02
N LEU A 6 5.62 27.85 6.95
CA LEU A 6 4.74 28.22 5.84
C LEU A 6 4.43 29.73 5.85
N GLN A 7 4.26 30.32 7.04
CA GLN A 7 4.07 31.77 7.22
C GLN A 7 5.34 32.56 6.88
N ASP A 8 6.52 32.11 7.31
CA ASP A 8 7.81 32.73 7.01
C ASP A 8 8.09 32.73 5.49
N ALA A 9 7.67 31.66 4.80
CA ALA A 9 7.70 31.54 3.34
C ALA A 9 6.53 32.27 2.65
N LYS A 10 6.13 33.45 3.17
CA LYS A 10 4.98 34.25 2.70
C LYS A 10 5.00 34.56 1.20
N THR A 11 6.18 34.77 0.61
CA THR A 11 6.32 35.10 -0.82
C THR A 11 5.85 33.96 -1.72
N LEU A 12 5.82 32.73 -1.21
CA LEU A 12 5.29 31.57 -1.89
C LEU A 12 3.86 31.26 -1.44
N TYR A 13 3.64 31.10 -0.13
CA TYR A 13 2.40 30.52 0.38
C TYR A 13 1.25 31.51 0.55
N ALA A 14 1.50 32.79 0.83
CA ALA A 14 0.41 33.73 1.14
C ALA A 14 -0.61 33.83 -0.01
N ALA A 15 -0.12 33.89 -1.26
CA ALA A 15 -0.98 33.95 -2.43
C ALA A 15 -1.65 32.61 -2.74
N LEU A 16 -1.00 31.48 -2.47
CA LEU A 16 -1.61 30.15 -2.62
C LEU A 16 -2.76 29.94 -1.63
N PHE A 17 -2.58 30.35 -0.36
CA PHE A 17 -3.64 30.28 0.64
C PHE A 17 -4.79 31.23 0.32
N LEU A 18 -4.49 32.46 -0.15
CA LEU A 18 -5.50 33.41 -0.62
C LEU A 18 -6.38 32.80 -1.72
N ASN A 19 -5.77 32.18 -2.73
CA ASN A 19 -6.52 31.55 -3.83
C ASN A 19 -7.32 30.32 -3.38
N ALA A 20 -6.81 29.52 -2.44
CA ALA A 20 -7.47 28.30 -2.00
C ALA A 20 -8.57 28.55 -0.95
N TYR A 21 -8.45 29.60 -0.13
CA TYR A 21 -9.27 29.80 1.08
C TYR A 21 -9.92 31.19 1.19
N GLY A 22 -9.58 32.14 0.31
CA GLY A 22 -10.13 33.49 0.30
C GLY A 22 -9.35 34.51 1.15
N ASP A 23 -8.32 34.06 1.88
CA ASP A 23 -7.37 34.93 2.61
C ASP A 23 -6.00 34.24 2.76
N SER A 24 -4.97 34.99 3.14
CA SER A 24 -3.60 34.48 3.25
C SER A 24 -3.26 33.80 4.59
N GLU A 25 -4.25 33.61 5.48
CA GLU A 25 -4.05 33.00 6.78
C GLU A 25 -3.66 31.54 6.66
N VAL A 26 -2.50 31.21 7.22
CA VAL A 26 -1.98 29.85 7.30
C VAL A 26 -2.33 29.26 8.66
N THR A 27 -3.13 28.20 8.65
CA THR A 27 -3.44 27.40 9.84
C THR A 27 -3.10 25.93 9.63
N TYR A 28 -2.93 25.18 10.71
CA TYR A 28 -2.69 23.73 10.64
C TYR A 28 -3.84 23.00 9.91
N GLN A 29 -5.09 23.40 10.17
CA GLN A 29 -6.27 22.81 9.53
C GLN A 29 -6.30 23.06 8.02
N ARG A 30 -5.96 24.27 7.56
CA ARG A 30 -5.90 24.59 6.13
C ARG A 30 -4.74 23.87 5.43
N ALA A 31 -3.57 23.80 6.07
CA ALA A 31 -2.44 23.05 5.52
C ALA A 31 -2.76 21.55 5.37
N THR A 32 -3.37 20.94 6.39
CA THR A 32 -3.74 19.52 6.35
C THR A 32 -4.89 19.25 5.38
N LYS A 33 -5.87 20.15 5.26
CA LYS A 33 -6.95 20.04 4.26
C LYS A 33 -6.42 20.14 2.83
N ALA A 34 -5.47 21.03 2.56
CA ALA A 34 -4.82 21.15 1.25
C ALA A 34 -4.04 19.87 0.90
N LEU A 35 -3.28 19.32 1.86
CA LEU A 35 -2.58 18.05 1.66
C LEU A 35 -3.57 16.90 1.40
N ALA A 36 -4.65 16.81 2.17
CA ALA A 36 -5.69 15.79 1.99
C ALA A 36 -6.33 15.90 0.59
N ALA A 37 -6.66 17.11 0.14
CA ALA A 37 -7.21 17.36 -1.19
C ALA A 37 -6.23 16.93 -2.30
N PHE A 38 -4.95 17.27 -2.18
CA PHE A 38 -3.91 16.80 -3.12
C PHE A 38 -3.80 15.27 -3.14
N THR A 39 -3.74 14.62 -1.97
CA THR A 39 -3.66 13.15 -1.94
C THR A 39 -4.90 12.48 -2.54
N ALA A 40 -6.08 13.06 -2.34
CA ALA A 40 -7.34 12.56 -2.89
C ALA A 40 -7.45 12.78 -4.41
N SER A 41 -6.74 13.76 -4.98
CA SER A 41 -6.71 13.98 -6.43
C SER A 41 -5.78 13.02 -7.17
N ILE A 42 -4.90 12.30 -6.48
CA ILE A 42 -4.05 11.26 -7.09
C ILE A 42 -4.90 10.01 -7.31
N VAL A 43 -5.73 10.05 -8.35
CA VAL A 43 -6.56 8.92 -8.75
C VAL A 43 -5.88 8.21 -9.90
N SER A 44 -5.49 6.97 -9.69
CA SER A 44 -4.99 6.11 -10.76
C SER A 44 -5.35 4.67 -10.50
N MET A 45 -6.32 4.19 -11.28
CA MET A 45 -6.88 2.85 -11.15
C MET A 45 -6.88 2.09 -12.48
N GLU A 46 -6.41 2.68 -13.59
CA GLU A 46 -6.43 1.98 -14.87
C GLU A 46 -5.26 1.01 -14.95
N THR A 47 -5.60 -0.28 -14.92
CA THR A 47 -4.67 -1.40 -15.03
C THR A 47 -5.21 -2.38 -16.06
N ARG A 48 -4.34 -3.28 -16.55
CA ARG A 48 -4.75 -4.35 -17.48
C ARG A 48 -5.81 -5.27 -16.85
N TYR A 49 -5.72 -5.51 -15.54
CA TYR A 49 -6.75 -6.22 -14.80
C TYR A 49 -8.13 -5.53 -14.91
N HIS A 50 -8.19 -4.21 -14.67
CA HIS A 50 -9.47 -3.50 -14.74
C HIS A 50 -10.07 -3.50 -16.14
N ARG A 51 -9.26 -3.31 -17.20
CA ARG A 51 -9.75 -3.45 -18.58
C ARG A 51 -10.29 -4.83 -18.88
N PHE A 52 -9.61 -5.87 -18.39
CA PHE A 52 -10.10 -7.24 -18.51
C PHE A 52 -11.44 -7.45 -17.79
N LYS A 53 -11.60 -6.91 -16.57
CA LYS A 53 -12.88 -6.96 -15.83
C LYS A 53 -14.00 -6.18 -16.53
N GLN A 54 -13.67 -5.14 -17.29
CA GLN A 54 -14.61 -4.37 -18.12
C GLN A 54 -14.96 -5.05 -19.46
N GLY A 55 -14.36 -6.21 -19.77
CA GLY A 55 -14.71 -7.04 -20.92
C GLY A 55 -13.65 -7.11 -22.02
N GLU A 56 -12.55 -6.37 -21.91
CA GLU A 56 -11.42 -6.47 -22.85
C GLU A 56 -10.62 -7.76 -22.60
N ARG A 57 -11.10 -8.89 -23.13
CA ARG A 57 -10.53 -10.23 -22.87
C ARG A 57 -9.06 -10.36 -23.27
N THR A 58 -8.59 -9.55 -24.22
CA THR A 58 -7.21 -9.53 -24.69
C THR A 58 -6.26 -8.70 -23.82
N ALA A 59 -6.77 -7.98 -22.81
CA ALA A 59 -5.93 -7.20 -21.90
C ALA A 59 -5.01 -8.08 -21.04
N LEU A 60 -5.41 -9.33 -20.80
CA LEU A 60 -4.61 -10.35 -20.11
C LEU A 60 -4.23 -11.49 -21.06
N THR A 61 -2.96 -11.90 -20.99
CA THR A 61 -2.47 -13.15 -21.59
C THR A 61 -3.10 -14.37 -20.92
N GLU A 62 -3.03 -15.54 -21.55
CA GLU A 62 -3.53 -16.79 -20.94
C GLU A 62 -2.86 -17.10 -19.60
N LYS A 63 -1.57 -16.78 -19.47
CA LYS A 63 -0.80 -16.96 -18.23
C LYS A 63 -1.37 -16.14 -17.09
N GLU A 64 -1.65 -14.86 -17.36
CA GLU A 64 -2.23 -13.93 -16.38
C GLU A 64 -3.67 -14.29 -16.02
N GLN A 65 -4.43 -14.81 -16.99
CA GLN A 65 -5.79 -15.32 -16.72
C GLN A 65 -5.78 -16.55 -15.81
N ARG A 66 -4.81 -17.47 -15.98
CA ARG A 66 -4.62 -18.58 -15.02
C ARG A 66 -4.23 -18.06 -13.64
N GLY A 67 -3.34 -17.07 -13.57
CA GLY A 67 -2.98 -16.39 -12.32
C GLY A 67 -4.18 -15.78 -11.61
N LEU A 68 -5.05 -15.09 -12.36
CA LEU A 68 -6.31 -14.54 -11.85
C LEU A 68 -7.23 -15.66 -11.33
N ALA A 69 -7.35 -16.77 -12.05
CA ALA A 69 -8.15 -17.91 -11.62
C ALA A 69 -7.64 -18.50 -10.29
N PHE A 70 -6.32 -18.60 -10.10
CA PHE A 70 -5.75 -19.00 -8.81
C PHE A 70 -6.04 -17.99 -7.70
N PHE A 71 -5.88 -16.70 -7.97
CA PHE A 71 -6.18 -15.63 -7.03
C PHE A 71 -7.65 -15.64 -6.56
N GLU A 72 -8.58 -15.90 -7.48
CA GLU A 72 -10.03 -15.98 -7.21
C GLU A 72 -10.48 -17.34 -6.66
N SER A 73 -9.61 -18.36 -6.65
CA SER A 73 -9.96 -19.73 -6.23
C SER A 73 -10.16 -19.85 -4.72
N ASP A 74 -11.02 -20.78 -4.31
CA ASP A 74 -11.20 -21.14 -2.89
C ASP A 74 -9.95 -21.79 -2.29
N ARG A 75 -9.08 -22.39 -3.13
CA ARG A 75 -7.84 -23.03 -2.69
C ARG A 75 -6.82 -22.00 -2.18
N LEU A 76 -6.60 -20.91 -2.92
CA LEU A 76 -5.66 -19.86 -2.50
C LEU A 76 -6.35 -18.78 -1.66
N ASN A 77 -7.66 -18.60 -1.85
CA ASN A 77 -8.55 -17.77 -1.06
C ASN A 77 -8.11 -16.29 -0.94
N CYS A 78 -7.37 -15.76 -1.92
CA CYS A 78 -6.81 -14.40 -1.84
C CYS A 78 -7.92 -13.33 -1.78
N THR A 79 -9.01 -13.54 -2.52
CA THR A 79 -10.15 -12.61 -2.57
C THR A 79 -10.99 -12.55 -1.29
N SER A 80 -10.77 -13.43 -0.31
CA SER A 80 -11.40 -13.30 1.02
C SER A 80 -11.01 -11.99 1.70
N CYS A 81 -9.78 -11.52 1.47
CA CYS A 81 -9.27 -10.25 1.99
C CYS A 81 -9.01 -9.22 0.88
N HIS A 82 -8.60 -9.67 -0.31
CA HIS A 82 -8.18 -8.81 -1.44
C HIS A 82 -9.20 -8.81 -2.58
N GLY A 83 -10.38 -8.28 -2.31
CA GLY A 83 -11.45 -8.04 -3.29
C GLY A 83 -11.80 -6.56 -3.44
N GLY A 84 -12.87 -6.30 -4.20
CA GLY A 84 -13.27 -4.95 -4.62
C GLY A 84 -12.33 -4.34 -5.67
N GLU A 85 -12.65 -3.15 -6.15
CA GLU A 85 -11.87 -2.48 -7.21
C GLU A 85 -10.41 -2.19 -6.81
N LEU A 86 -10.14 -2.00 -5.52
CA LEU A 86 -8.77 -1.75 -5.04
C LEU A 86 -8.07 -3.01 -4.52
N LEU A 87 -8.73 -4.18 -4.56
CA LEU A 87 -8.20 -5.44 -4.02
C LEU A 87 -7.71 -5.29 -2.56
N ASN A 88 -8.45 -4.55 -1.73
CA ASN A 88 -8.14 -4.25 -0.33
C ASN A 88 -9.30 -4.49 0.63
N ALA A 89 -10.40 -5.04 0.14
CA ALA A 89 -11.62 -5.23 0.90
C ALA A 89 -12.10 -6.68 0.77
N THR A 90 -12.88 -7.16 1.72
CA THR A 90 -13.47 -8.50 1.59
C THR A 90 -14.45 -8.53 0.42
N LYS A 91 -14.47 -9.62 -0.34
CA LYS A 91 -15.46 -9.81 -1.41
C LYS A 91 -16.90 -9.71 -0.91
N ALA A 92 -17.16 -10.19 0.31
CA ALA A 92 -18.51 -10.27 0.88
C ALA A 92 -19.04 -8.92 1.40
N SER A 93 -18.23 -8.16 2.15
CA SER A 93 -18.68 -6.92 2.80
C SER A 93 -18.25 -5.65 2.06
N GLN A 94 -17.29 -5.75 1.13
CA GLN A 94 -16.62 -4.61 0.51
C GLN A 94 -16.02 -3.63 1.55
N ARG A 95 -15.71 -4.14 2.75
CA ARG A 95 -15.06 -3.38 3.81
C ARG A 95 -13.59 -3.74 3.89
N VAL A 96 -12.79 -2.72 4.17
CA VAL A 96 -11.39 -2.90 4.55
C VAL A 96 -11.35 -3.36 6.01
N GLU A 97 -10.74 -4.51 6.24
CA GLU A 97 -10.63 -5.13 7.55
C GLU A 97 -9.16 -5.21 8.00
N HIS A 98 -8.95 -5.66 9.24
CA HIS A 98 -7.62 -5.83 9.82
C HIS A 98 -7.38 -7.30 10.13
N TYR A 99 -6.27 -7.85 9.63
CA TYR A 99 -5.95 -9.26 9.79
C TYR A 99 -4.52 -9.45 10.28
N ASN A 100 -4.32 -10.47 11.10
CA ASN A 100 -3.02 -11.03 11.40
C ASN A 100 -2.81 -12.20 10.43
N VAL A 101 -1.80 -12.08 9.59
CA VAL A 101 -1.47 -13.07 8.55
C VAL A 101 -0.32 -13.99 8.95
N GLY A 102 0.10 -13.94 10.22
CA GLY A 102 1.19 -14.75 10.75
C GLY A 102 2.55 -14.33 10.21
N LEU A 103 2.82 -13.03 10.10
CA LEU A 103 4.17 -12.54 9.74
C LEU A 103 5.20 -12.87 10.83
N TYR A 104 4.76 -12.80 12.09
CA TYR A 104 5.54 -13.11 13.26
C TYR A 104 4.77 -14.05 14.18
N GLY A 105 5.53 -14.84 14.95
CA GLY A 105 5.04 -15.71 16.00
C GLY A 105 6.18 -16.00 16.95
N ILE A 106 6.63 -14.96 17.66
CA ILE A 106 7.67 -15.08 18.68
C ILE A 106 7.03 -15.81 19.86
N HIS A 107 7.61 -16.94 20.25
CA HIS A 107 7.09 -17.73 21.35
C HIS A 107 7.52 -17.13 22.69
N ALA A 108 6.55 -16.70 23.49
CA ALA A 108 6.74 -16.14 24.83
C ALA A 108 5.54 -16.54 25.69
N ASP A 109 5.81 -16.93 26.94
CA ASP A 109 4.79 -17.26 27.94
C ASP A 109 3.75 -18.31 27.48
N GLY A 110 4.18 -19.28 26.64
CA GLY A 110 3.34 -20.36 26.13
C GLY A 110 2.46 -19.98 24.92
N GLU A 111 2.61 -18.77 24.39
CA GLU A 111 1.85 -18.26 23.24
C GLU A 111 2.78 -17.63 22.19
N TYR A 112 2.23 -17.28 21.03
CA TYR A 112 2.97 -16.75 19.89
C TYR A 112 2.48 -15.35 19.53
N PHE A 113 3.38 -14.37 19.54
CA PHE A 113 3.04 -12.94 19.38
C PHE A 113 3.85 -12.25 18.28
N TYR A 114 3.41 -11.06 17.90
CA TYR A 114 4.22 -10.12 17.14
C TYR A 114 5.26 -9.42 18.06
N PRO A 115 6.35 -8.88 17.50
CA PRO A 115 7.24 -7.99 18.23
C PRO A 115 6.44 -6.85 18.89
N SER A 116 6.81 -6.45 20.11
CA SER A 116 6.08 -5.41 20.84
C SER A 116 6.04 -4.05 20.13
N SER A 117 7.04 -3.77 19.29
CA SER A 117 7.09 -2.57 18.43
C SER A 117 6.15 -2.64 17.22
N GLU A 118 5.68 -3.85 16.87
CA GLU A 118 4.92 -4.16 15.65
C GLU A 118 3.59 -4.90 15.96
N ASN A 119 2.97 -4.61 17.10
CA ASN A 119 1.74 -5.28 17.52
C ASN A 119 0.45 -4.78 16.83
N GLY A 120 0.57 -3.92 15.82
CA GLY A 120 -0.54 -3.50 14.95
C GLY A 120 -1.70 -2.81 15.68
N LEU A 121 -2.93 -3.21 15.34
CA LEU A 121 -4.17 -2.65 15.88
C LEU A 121 -4.22 -2.68 17.42
N ARG A 122 -3.60 -3.67 18.07
CA ARG A 122 -3.48 -3.77 19.53
C ARG A 122 -2.86 -2.54 20.17
N LYS A 123 -1.95 -1.82 19.49
CA LYS A 123 -1.36 -0.58 20.00
C LYS A 123 -2.41 0.48 20.35
N THR A 124 -3.52 0.48 19.60
CA THR A 124 -4.62 1.42 19.77
C THR A 124 -5.74 0.85 20.65
N THR A 125 -6.07 -0.43 20.48
CA THR A 125 -7.23 -1.04 21.18
C THR A 125 -6.90 -1.61 22.55
N ALA A 126 -5.63 -1.91 22.82
CA ALA A 126 -5.17 -2.70 23.97
C ALA A 126 -5.76 -4.12 24.07
N ILE A 127 -6.50 -4.59 23.06
CA ILE A 127 -7.12 -5.91 23.04
C ILE A 127 -6.10 -6.96 22.56
N LYS A 128 -5.88 -8.01 23.36
CA LYS A 128 -4.92 -9.08 23.05
C LYS A 128 -5.20 -9.75 21.69
N SER A 129 -6.46 -10.03 21.37
CA SER A 129 -6.86 -10.65 20.10
C SER A 129 -6.67 -9.76 18.87
N ASP A 130 -6.23 -8.50 19.05
CA ASP A 130 -5.87 -7.59 17.95
C ASP A 130 -4.37 -7.56 17.67
N ASP A 131 -3.58 -8.39 18.37
CA ASP A 131 -2.14 -8.49 18.19
C ASP A 131 -1.77 -8.82 16.74
N GLY A 132 -0.90 -8.01 16.14
CA GLY A 132 -0.41 -8.21 14.78
C GLY A 132 -1.46 -8.06 13.68
N LYS A 133 -2.65 -7.49 13.99
CA LYS A 133 -3.64 -7.17 12.98
C LYS A 133 -3.30 -5.86 12.28
N TYR A 134 -3.20 -5.92 10.95
CA TYR A 134 -2.96 -4.75 10.10
C TYR A 134 -4.06 -4.64 9.04
N ARG A 135 -4.33 -3.40 8.63
CA ARG A 135 -5.29 -3.10 7.56
C ARG A 135 -4.86 -3.79 6.27
N THR A 136 -5.78 -4.45 5.56
CA THR A 136 -5.49 -5.00 4.24
C THR A 136 -5.07 -3.88 3.26
N PRO A 137 -3.86 -3.93 2.68
CA PRO A 137 -3.43 -2.94 1.69
C PRO A 137 -4.08 -3.19 0.32
N SER A 138 -4.13 -2.15 -0.50
CA SER A 138 -4.42 -2.30 -1.93
C SER A 138 -3.32 -3.07 -2.62
N LEU A 139 -3.71 -3.94 -3.56
CA LEU A 139 -2.76 -4.63 -4.44
C LEU A 139 -2.52 -3.88 -5.75
N ILE A 140 -3.18 -2.74 -5.96
CA ILE A 140 -2.89 -1.88 -7.11
C ILE A 140 -1.45 -1.38 -7.01
N ASN A 141 -0.71 -1.56 -8.10
CA ASN A 141 0.71 -1.24 -8.22
C ASN A 141 1.64 -2.03 -7.28
N VAL A 142 1.19 -3.17 -6.72
CA VAL A 142 1.93 -3.92 -5.70
C VAL A 142 3.36 -4.26 -6.11
N ILE A 143 3.61 -4.58 -7.38
CA ILE A 143 4.96 -4.94 -7.88
C ILE A 143 5.99 -3.81 -7.74
N ASN A 144 5.54 -2.55 -7.66
CA ASN A 144 6.39 -1.35 -7.61
C ASN A 144 6.55 -0.78 -6.18
N THR A 145 6.14 -1.55 -5.16
CA THR A 145 6.09 -1.08 -3.75
C THR A 145 7.00 -1.87 -2.82
N SER A 146 8.00 -2.56 -3.37
CA SER A 146 9.03 -3.25 -2.59
C SER A 146 9.72 -2.30 -1.60
N PRO A 147 10.09 -2.78 -0.39
CA PRO A 147 9.84 -4.13 0.14
C PRO A 147 8.41 -4.30 0.72
N TRP A 148 7.97 -5.55 0.88
CA TRP A 148 6.59 -5.90 1.30
C TRP A 148 6.50 -6.38 2.76
N GLY A 149 5.27 -6.39 3.29
CA GLY A 149 4.99 -6.52 4.71
C GLY A 149 4.82 -5.13 5.35
N HIS A 150 4.17 -5.05 6.52
CA HIS A 150 3.97 -3.74 7.17
C HIS A 150 5.31 -3.08 7.58
N ASP A 151 6.35 -3.88 7.75
CA ASP A 151 7.70 -3.52 8.15
C ASP A 151 8.74 -3.67 7.03
N GLY A 152 8.32 -4.02 5.81
CA GLY A 152 9.23 -4.25 4.69
C GLY A 152 10.12 -5.50 4.83
N SER A 153 9.71 -6.48 5.61
CA SER A 153 10.53 -7.67 5.90
C SER A 153 10.53 -8.75 4.79
N TYR A 154 9.78 -8.57 3.70
CA TYR A 154 9.85 -9.40 2.49
C TYR A 154 10.53 -8.65 1.33
N LEU A 155 11.52 -9.28 0.72
CA LEU A 155 12.26 -8.72 -0.41
C LEU A 155 11.72 -9.15 -1.78
N SER A 156 10.75 -10.07 -1.82
CA SER A 156 10.10 -10.54 -3.04
C SER A 156 8.63 -10.89 -2.80
N LEU A 157 7.79 -10.71 -3.81
CA LEU A 157 6.40 -11.20 -3.77
C LEU A 157 6.33 -12.73 -3.73
N SER A 158 7.31 -13.44 -4.28
CA SER A 158 7.41 -14.90 -4.12
C SER A 158 7.48 -15.29 -2.65
N ALA A 159 8.30 -14.60 -1.85
CA ALA A 159 8.40 -14.86 -0.41
C ALA A 159 7.11 -14.55 0.35
N VAL A 160 6.33 -13.55 -0.11
CA VAL A 160 5.00 -13.25 0.42
C VAL A 160 4.05 -14.42 0.13
N ILE A 161 3.98 -14.88 -1.12
CA ILE A 161 3.12 -16.00 -1.55
C ILE A 161 3.50 -17.29 -0.80
N GLU A 162 4.79 -17.59 -0.67
CA GLU A 162 5.30 -18.76 0.08
C GLU A 162 4.91 -18.70 1.56
N SER A 163 4.91 -17.51 2.17
CA SER A 163 4.43 -17.32 3.53
C SER A 163 2.93 -17.64 3.65
N TYR A 164 2.10 -17.18 2.71
CA TYR A 164 0.67 -17.53 2.67
C TYR A 164 0.46 -19.03 2.43
N ALA A 165 1.19 -19.63 1.49
CA ALA A 165 1.14 -21.06 1.19
C ALA A 165 1.49 -21.91 2.43
N ARG A 166 2.44 -21.45 3.24
CA ARG A 166 2.78 -22.09 4.52
C ARG A 166 1.73 -21.89 5.62
N GLY A 167 0.87 -20.89 5.49
CA GLY A 167 -0.08 -20.46 6.52
C GLY A 167 0.54 -19.57 7.60
N GLY A 168 1.59 -18.83 7.26
CA GLY A 168 2.36 -17.94 8.13
C GLY A 168 3.87 -18.05 7.86
N ARG A 169 4.65 -17.03 8.21
CA ARG A 169 6.10 -17.00 8.03
C ARG A 169 6.82 -17.77 9.13
N LYS A 170 7.92 -18.45 8.78
CA LYS A 170 8.87 -19.00 9.75
C LYS A 170 10.15 -18.16 9.74
N ILE A 171 10.61 -17.77 10.92
CA ILE A 171 11.86 -17.03 11.12
C ILE A 171 12.73 -17.88 12.02
N SER A 172 13.86 -18.36 11.50
CA SER A 172 14.69 -19.33 12.22
C SER A 172 15.75 -18.70 13.13
N LEU A 173 16.08 -17.41 12.95
CA LEU A 173 17.20 -16.75 13.60
C LEU A 173 16.88 -15.29 13.97
N GLY A 174 17.59 -14.76 14.95
CA GLY A 174 17.50 -13.37 15.40
C GLY A 174 16.44 -13.14 16.49
N ALA A 175 16.28 -11.89 16.92
CA ALA A 175 15.37 -11.50 18.00
C ALA A 175 13.90 -11.80 17.69
N ASN A 176 13.53 -11.86 16.40
CA ASN A 176 12.19 -12.18 15.95
C ASN A 176 12.02 -13.65 15.53
N ALA A 177 12.94 -14.54 15.93
CA ALA A 177 12.82 -15.96 15.66
C ALA A 177 11.51 -16.52 16.23
N GLY A 178 10.84 -17.34 15.44
CA GLY A 178 9.49 -17.78 15.73
C GLY A 178 8.75 -18.32 14.52
N ASP A 179 7.51 -18.69 14.75
CA ASP A 179 6.66 -19.31 13.75
C ASP A 179 5.27 -18.65 13.75
N GLY A 180 5.07 -17.75 12.78
CA GLY A 180 3.83 -17.04 12.61
C GLY A 180 2.64 -17.92 12.22
N LYS A 181 2.88 -19.20 11.84
CA LYS A 181 1.78 -20.17 11.65
C LYS A 181 0.98 -20.37 12.94
N PHE A 182 1.62 -20.23 14.09
CA PHE A 182 1.02 -20.42 15.41
C PHE A 182 0.65 -19.10 16.10
N SER A 183 0.82 -17.95 15.43
CA SER A 183 0.48 -16.63 16.00
C SER A 183 -0.93 -16.64 16.59
N PHE A 184 -1.07 -16.21 17.84
CA PHE A 184 -2.29 -16.33 18.63
C PHE A 184 -3.51 -15.70 17.94
N SER A 185 -3.33 -14.52 17.35
CA SER A 185 -4.40 -13.75 16.70
C SER A 185 -4.51 -14.03 15.20
N LYS A 186 -3.78 -15.01 14.65
CA LYS A 186 -3.77 -15.29 13.21
C LYS A 186 -5.17 -15.56 12.70
N HIS A 187 -5.50 -14.96 11.56
CA HIS A 187 -6.81 -15.12 10.98
C HIS A 187 -7.05 -16.61 10.57
N PRO A 188 -8.21 -17.21 10.91
CA PRO A 188 -8.46 -18.64 10.66
C PRO A 188 -8.46 -19.06 9.19
N SER A 189 -8.62 -18.13 8.24
CA SER A 189 -8.54 -18.43 6.81
C SER A 189 -7.10 -18.61 6.30
N ILE A 190 -6.09 -18.20 7.08
CA ILE A 190 -4.66 -18.34 6.73
C ILE A 190 -4.15 -19.71 7.17
N GLN A 191 -4.73 -20.77 6.59
CA GLN A 191 -4.40 -22.17 6.92
C GLN A 191 -3.18 -22.69 6.15
N GLY A 192 -2.83 -22.03 5.05
CA GLY A 192 -1.87 -22.51 4.07
C GLY A 192 -2.55 -23.26 2.93
N PHE A 193 -1.80 -23.44 1.85
CA PHE A 193 -2.22 -24.16 0.65
C PHE A 193 -0.98 -24.71 -0.05
N THR A 194 -1.16 -25.73 -0.88
CA THR A 194 -0.12 -26.15 -1.82
C THR A 194 -0.16 -25.26 -3.04
N ILE A 195 1.00 -24.93 -3.59
CA ILE A 195 1.14 -24.20 -4.85
C ILE A 195 2.38 -24.72 -5.57
N THR A 196 2.29 -25.01 -6.86
CA THR A 196 3.47 -25.39 -7.66
C THR A 196 4.24 -24.15 -8.09
N GLU A 197 5.48 -24.31 -8.58
CA GLU A 197 6.25 -23.18 -9.11
C GLU A 197 5.58 -22.55 -10.35
N ASP A 198 4.92 -23.35 -11.19
CA ASP A 198 4.17 -22.83 -12.34
C ASP A 198 2.94 -22.03 -11.90
N GLU A 199 2.17 -22.54 -10.94
CA GLU A 199 1.01 -21.82 -10.38
C GLU A 199 1.44 -20.51 -9.69
N LYS A 200 2.57 -20.53 -8.98
CA LYS A 200 3.16 -19.33 -8.36
C LYS A 200 3.62 -18.33 -9.43
N SER A 201 4.21 -18.81 -10.51
CA SER A 201 4.62 -17.98 -11.66
C SER A 201 3.41 -17.33 -12.35
N ASP A 202 2.33 -18.08 -12.54
CA ASP A 202 1.07 -17.57 -13.08
C ASP A 202 0.45 -16.52 -12.15
N LEU A 203 0.44 -16.78 -10.84
CA LEU A 203 -0.06 -15.81 -9.84
C LEU A 203 0.76 -14.52 -9.82
N LEU A 204 2.09 -14.61 -9.90
CA LEU A 204 2.97 -13.44 -10.01
C LEU A 204 2.69 -12.65 -11.30
N ALA A 205 2.51 -13.35 -12.43
CA ALA A 205 2.15 -12.71 -13.69
C ALA A 205 0.81 -11.94 -13.56
N PHE A 206 -0.19 -12.51 -12.87
CA PHE A 206 -1.41 -11.78 -12.55
C PHE A 206 -1.15 -10.52 -11.72
N LEU A 207 -0.29 -10.57 -10.68
CA LEU A 207 0.01 -9.38 -9.87
C LEU A 207 0.68 -8.26 -10.68
N GLU A 208 1.43 -8.58 -11.74
CA GLU A 208 1.98 -7.58 -12.66
C GLU A 208 0.89 -6.81 -13.42
N THR A 209 -0.26 -7.44 -13.68
CA THR A 209 -1.41 -6.82 -14.36
C THR A 209 -2.08 -5.72 -13.53
N LEU A 210 -1.78 -5.65 -12.23
CA LEU A 210 -2.26 -4.64 -11.29
C LEU A 210 -1.44 -3.35 -11.36
N THR A 211 -0.44 -3.29 -12.23
CA THR A 211 0.36 -2.08 -12.49
C THR A 211 -0.49 -1.04 -13.20
N ILE A 212 -0.38 0.20 -12.73
CA ILE A 212 -0.99 1.36 -13.37
C ILE A 212 -0.30 1.59 -14.73
N GLU A 213 -1.08 1.66 -15.82
CA GLU A 213 -0.51 1.80 -17.17
C GLU A 213 -0.10 3.23 -17.52
N ASN A 214 -0.83 4.23 -16.99
CA ASN A 214 -0.49 5.64 -17.18
C ASN A 214 0.48 6.16 -16.10
N PHE A 215 1.30 5.28 -15.50
CA PHE A 215 2.12 5.63 -14.33
C PHE A 215 3.11 6.77 -14.61
N GLU A 216 3.69 6.81 -15.82
CA GLU A 216 4.57 7.92 -16.22
C GLU A 216 3.83 9.25 -16.36
N GLN A 217 2.60 9.24 -16.88
CA GLN A 217 1.76 10.44 -16.94
C GLN A 217 1.35 10.89 -15.53
N LEU A 218 1.02 9.95 -14.65
CA LEU A 218 0.72 10.25 -13.25
C LEU A 218 1.94 10.90 -12.58
N LYS A 219 3.13 10.32 -12.77
CA LYS A 219 4.39 10.88 -12.25
C LYS A 219 4.60 12.31 -12.72
N THR A 220 4.39 12.61 -14.01
CA THR A 220 4.58 13.98 -14.52
C THR A 220 3.55 14.95 -13.97
N GLN A 221 2.35 14.52 -13.58
CA GLN A 221 1.34 15.38 -12.96
C GLN A 221 1.54 15.56 -11.44
N THR A 222 2.21 14.61 -10.78
CA THR A 222 2.43 14.62 -9.33
C THR A 222 3.89 14.88 -8.93
N GLN A 223 4.73 15.32 -9.88
CA GLN A 223 6.12 15.69 -9.59
C GLN A 223 6.17 16.91 -8.66
N SER A 224 7.29 17.06 -7.95
CA SER A 224 7.50 18.20 -7.06
C SER A 224 7.63 19.50 -7.88
N PRO A 225 6.88 20.56 -7.57
CA PRO A 225 7.11 21.88 -8.18
C PRO A 225 8.34 22.58 -7.61
N PHE A 226 8.85 22.10 -6.46
CA PHE A 226 9.84 22.85 -5.68
C PHE A 226 11.20 22.98 -6.34
N CYS A 227 11.55 22.13 -7.30
CA CYS A 227 12.80 22.30 -8.04
C CYS A 227 12.80 23.53 -8.96
N GLN A 228 11.62 24.02 -9.37
CA GLN A 228 11.53 25.33 -10.04
C GLN A 228 11.48 26.51 -9.06
N LEU A 229 11.21 26.27 -7.78
CA LEU A 229 10.95 27.30 -6.77
C LEU A 229 12.09 27.49 -5.76
N VAL A 230 12.81 26.41 -5.44
CA VAL A 230 13.78 26.33 -4.34
C VAL A 230 14.96 25.48 -4.79
N LYS A 231 16.07 26.13 -5.11
CA LYS A 231 17.36 25.44 -5.35
C LYS A 231 17.85 24.82 -4.03
N LEU A 232 17.81 23.49 -3.94
CA LEU A 232 18.33 22.78 -2.77
C LEU A 232 19.86 22.78 -2.78
N LYS A 233 20.49 23.33 -1.73
CA LYS A 233 21.95 23.58 -1.68
C LYS A 233 22.85 22.34 -1.83
N ASN A 234 22.34 21.11 -1.69
CA ASN A 234 23.12 19.87 -1.74
C ASN A 234 22.35 18.69 -2.37
N ARG A 235 21.42 18.95 -3.29
CA ARG A 235 20.64 17.87 -3.93
C ARG A 235 20.50 18.16 -5.42
N THR A 236 20.91 17.22 -6.26
CA THR A 236 20.55 17.25 -7.68
C THR A 236 19.05 17.07 -7.79
N GLU A 237 18.39 18.09 -8.33
CA GLU A 237 16.95 18.05 -8.56
C GLU A 237 16.63 17.01 -9.62
N ARG A 238 15.50 16.31 -9.46
CA ARG A 238 15.07 15.36 -10.48
C ARG A 238 14.67 16.15 -11.73
N PRO A 239 14.99 15.66 -12.94
CA PRO A 239 14.44 16.23 -14.16
C PRO A 239 12.90 16.12 -14.12
N ASN A 240 12.22 17.10 -14.73
CA ASN A 240 10.77 17.12 -14.99
C ASN A 240 9.87 17.56 -13.82
N CYS A 241 10.26 18.63 -13.12
CA CYS A 241 9.38 19.35 -12.19
C CYS A 241 8.09 19.81 -12.88
N ILE A 242 6.96 19.74 -12.19
CA ILE A 242 5.75 20.43 -12.68
C ILE A 242 5.92 21.94 -12.58
N GLU A 243 5.29 22.67 -13.49
CA GLU A 243 5.19 24.12 -13.36
C GLU A 243 4.49 24.45 -12.03
N PRO A 244 5.09 25.29 -11.18
CA PRO A 244 4.44 25.74 -9.97
C PRO A 244 3.20 26.53 -10.34
N TYR A 245 2.17 26.47 -9.49
CA TYR A 245 1.01 27.33 -9.66
C TYR A 245 1.46 28.80 -9.67
N ARG A 246 1.33 29.46 -10.82
CA ARG A 246 1.60 30.88 -10.96
C ARG A 246 0.31 31.61 -10.70
N VAL A 247 0.30 32.41 -9.65
CA VAL A 247 -0.81 33.34 -9.42
C VAL A 247 -0.79 34.33 -10.58
N SER A 248 -1.86 34.42 -11.35
CA SER A 248 -1.93 35.43 -12.42
C SER A 248 -1.81 36.79 -11.76
N THR A 249 -0.76 37.52 -12.10
CA THR A 249 -0.71 38.95 -11.81
C THR A 249 -1.82 39.59 -12.64
N GLN A 250 -2.94 39.92 -12.01
CA GLN A 250 -3.82 40.98 -12.53
C GLN A 250 -3.11 42.31 -12.34
#